data_AF-A0AA39Z346-F1
#
_entry.id   AF-A0AA39Z346-F1
#
_cell.length_a   1.000
_cell.length_b   1.000
_cell.length_c   1.000
_cell.angle_alpha   90.00
_cell.angle_beta   90.00
_cell.angle_gamma   90.00
#
_symmetry.space_group_name_H-M   'P 1'
#
loop_
_entity.id
_entity.type
_entity.pdbx_description
1 polymer ?
#
loop_
_entity_poly.entity_id
_entity_poly.type
_entity_poly.pdbx_seq_one_letter_code
_entity_poly.pdbx_strand_id
1 'polypeptide(L)'
;EKKVHGYLDEEFNVVCEVILDEVVDWLLGPMQDVTPVLVHGNIWDDNARMIRGTTSAVALLNPTPLWAPAEYEWAPWWTKTNSIINRDYIDKHVSHPDCVIPEPRKT
;
A
#
# COMPACT_ATOMS: atom_id res chain seq x y z
N GLU A 1 -22.42 3.59 -20.99
CA GLU A 1 -21.19 2.96 -21.52
C GLU A 1 -19.99 3.36 -20.67
N LYS A 2 -19.15 2.40 -20.27
CA LYS A 2 -17.87 2.69 -19.62
C LYS A 2 -16.87 3.09 -20.70
N LYS A 3 -16.37 4.32 -20.66
CA LYS A 3 -15.28 4.75 -21.54
C LYS A 3 -13.96 4.16 -21.02
N VAL A 4 -13.42 3.19 -21.73
CA VAL A 4 -12.10 2.61 -21.48
C VAL A 4 -11.34 2.49 -22.80
N HIS A 5 -10.01 2.51 -22.75
CA HIS A 5 -9.19 2.24 -23.92
C HIS A 5 -9.09 0.73 -24.15
N GLY A 6 -9.70 0.23 -25.22
CA GLY A 6 -9.65 -1.19 -25.64
C GLY A 6 -11.02 -1.81 -25.86
N TYR A 7 -11.05 -3.08 -26.24
CA TYR A 7 -12.27 -3.90 -26.23
C TYR A 7 -12.46 -4.46 -24.83
N LEU A 8 -13.63 -4.20 -24.24
CA LEU A 8 -14.09 -4.93 -23.06
C LEU A 8 -14.75 -6.21 -23.57
N ASP A 9 -14.04 -7.33 -23.50
CA ASP A 9 -14.65 -8.63 -23.73
C ASP A 9 -15.48 -9.07 -22.52
N GLU A 10 -16.28 -10.12 -22.70
CA GLU A 10 -17.06 -10.70 -21.60
C GLU A 10 -16.15 -11.18 -20.46
N GLU A 11 -14.93 -11.64 -20.76
CA GLU A 11 -13.94 -12.06 -19.77
C GLU A 11 -13.56 -10.91 -18.83
N PHE A 12 -13.37 -9.69 -19.33
CA PHE A 12 -13.09 -8.52 -18.50
C PHE A 12 -14.22 -8.23 -17.50
N ASN A 13 -15.47 -8.34 -17.94
CA ASN A 13 -16.62 -8.11 -17.05
C ASN A 13 -16.71 -9.18 -15.96
N VAL A 14 -16.49 -10.46 -16.33
CA VAL A 14 -16.45 -11.57 -15.37
C VAL A 14 -15.33 -11.37 -14.35
N VAL A 15 -14.14 -10.96 -14.78
CA VAL A 15 -13.02 -10.67 -13.86
C VAL A 15 -13.35 -9.49 -12.95
N CYS A 16 -13.97 -8.42 -13.47
CA CYS A 16 -14.40 -7.30 -12.65
C CYS A 16 -15.44 -7.70 -11.60
N GLU A 17 -16.42 -8.53 -11.96
CA GLU A 17 -17.41 -9.04 -11.02
C GLU A 17 -16.76 -9.91 -9.94
N VAL A 18 -15.89 -10.84 -10.31
CA VAL A 18 -15.16 -11.68 -9.34
C VAL A 18 -14.29 -10.84 -8.39
N ILE A 19 -13.61 -9.81 -8.90
CA ILE A 19 -12.83 -8.91 -8.05
C ILE A 19 -13.75 -8.13 -7.09
N LEU A 20 -14.88 -7.62 -7.58
CA LEU A 20 -15.79 -6.85 -6.74
C LEU A 20 -16.49 -7.71 -5.67
N ASP A 21 -16.85 -8.94 -5.99
CA ASP A 21 -17.61 -9.79 -5.07
C ASP A 21 -16.70 -10.52 -4.07
N GLU A 22 -15.55 -11.03 -4.51
CA GLU A 22 -14.68 -11.87 -3.66
C GLU A 22 -13.52 -11.08 -3.04
N VAL A 23 -12.96 -10.12 -3.78
CA VAL A 23 -11.72 -9.44 -3.37
C VAL A 23 -12.01 -8.20 -2.55
N VAL A 24 -13.11 -7.48 -2.80
CA VAL A 24 -13.45 -6.27 -2.03
C VAL A 24 -13.75 -6.62 -0.57
N ASP A 25 -14.56 -7.63 -0.32
CA ASP A 25 -14.87 -8.06 1.06
C ASP A 25 -13.60 -8.60 1.77
N TRP A 26 -12.71 -9.28 1.03
CA TRP A 26 -11.42 -9.73 1.55
C TRP A 26 -10.47 -8.57 1.90
N LEU A 27 -10.39 -7.56 1.02
CA LEU A 27 -9.55 -6.37 1.19
C LEU A 27 -10.05 -5.46 2.30
N LEU A 28 -11.37 -5.31 2.43
CA LEU A 28 -11.96 -4.42 3.43
C LEU A 28 -11.99 -5.06 4.81
N GLY A 29 -12.14 -6.40 4.92
CA GLY A 29 -12.29 -7.09 6.19
C GLY A 29 -13.38 -6.48 7.09
N PRO A 30 -13.52 -6.93 8.34
CA PRO A 30 -14.31 -6.18 9.31
C PRO A 30 -13.57 -4.88 9.62
N MET A 31 -14.04 -3.73 9.09
CA MET A 31 -13.52 -2.38 9.42
C MET A 31 -13.68 -1.98 10.90
N GLN A 32 -14.16 -2.89 11.75
CA GLN A 32 -14.71 -2.58 13.06
C GLN A 32 -13.65 -2.21 14.11
N ASP A 33 -12.35 -2.37 13.81
CA ASP A 33 -11.25 -2.04 14.72
C ASP A 33 -10.12 -1.21 14.06
N VAL A 34 -10.38 -0.57 12.91
CA VAL A 34 -9.36 0.26 12.25
C VAL A 34 -9.35 1.66 12.86
N THR A 35 -8.23 2.05 13.49
CA THR A 35 -7.99 3.44 13.89
C THR A 35 -7.41 4.20 12.69
N PRO A 36 -8.14 5.14 12.08
CA PRO A 36 -7.60 5.91 10.97
C PRO A 36 -6.48 6.82 11.48
N VAL A 37 -5.35 6.77 10.79
CA VAL A 37 -4.22 7.66 11.01
C VAL A 37 -4.02 8.53 9.78
N LEU A 38 -3.34 9.66 9.95
CA LEU A 38 -2.94 10.47 8.81
C LEU A 38 -1.81 9.76 8.08
N VAL A 39 -2.08 9.34 6.84
CA VAL A 39 -1.12 8.67 5.97
C VAL A 39 -0.66 9.64 4.86
N HIS A 40 0.55 9.46 4.33
CA HIS A 40 1.07 10.18 3.16
C HIS A 40 0.31 9.81 1.90
N GLY A 41 -0.11 8.55 1.77
CA GLY A 41 -1.06 8.07 0.77
C GLY A 41 -0.49 7.88 -0.64
N ASN A 42 0.84 7.96 -0.77
CA ASN A 42 1.55 7.86 -2.06
C ASN A 42 3.03 7.52 -1.85
N ILE A 43 3.35 6.68 -0.86
CA ILE A 43 4.74 6.26 -0.62
C ILE A 43 5.10 5.08 -1.52
N TRP A 44 6.08 5.31 -2.37
CA TRP A 44 6.74 4.33 -3.23
C TRP A 44 8.10 4.89 -3.64
N ASP A 45 8.93 4.09 -4.31
CA ASP A 45 10.31 4.48 -4.67
C ASP A 45 10.40 5.87 -5.31
N ASP A 46 9.53 6.24 -6.25
CA ASP A 46 9.68 7.53 -6.93
C ASP A 46 9.34 8.76 -6.05
N ASN A 47 8.67 8.53 -4.93
CA ASN A 47 8.33 9.55 -3.94
C ASN A 47 9.18 9.47 -2.67
N ALA A 48 10.12 8.53 -2.59
CA ALA A 48 11.08 8.42 -1.51
C ALA A 48 12.48 8.79 -2.02
N ARG A 49 13.15 9.75 -1.36
CA ARG A 49 14.51 10.17 -1.72
C ARG A 49 15.41 10.20 -0.51
N MET A 50 16.58 9.56 -0.60
CA MET A 50 17.62 9.71 0.41
C MET A 50 18.10 11.17 0.45
N ILE A 51 18.13 11.75 1.65
CA ILE A 51 18.66 13.10 1.84
C ILE A 51 20.18 13.02 1.74
N ARG A 52 20.75 13.76 0.77
CA ARG A 52 22.20 13.77 0.51
C ARG A 52 22.98 14.12 1.77
N GLY A 53 23.99 13.32 2.09
CA GLY A 53 24.83 13.51 3.28
C GLY A 53 24.28 12.88 4.56
N THR A 54 23.12 12.22 4.48
CA THR A 54 22.59 11.39 5.57
C THR A 54 22.57 9.93 5.15
N THR A 55 22.80 9.02 6.10
CA THR A 55 22.73 7.57 5.86
C THR A 55 21.38 6.97 6.26
N SER A 56 20.50 7.77 6.87
CA SER A 56 19.27 7.26 7.49
C SER A 56 18.03 8.11 7.27
N ALA A 57 18.12 9.26 6.60
CA ALA A 57 16.98 10.14 6.40
C ALA A 57 16.45 10.08 4.97
N VAL A 58 15.14 9.89 4.85
CA VAL A 58 14.40 9.86 3.58
C VAL A 58 13.44 11.03 3.56
N ALA A 59 13.50 11.84 2.51
CA ALA A 59 12.46 12.82 2.19
C ALA A 59 11.33 12.12 1.43
N LEU A 60 10.10 12.31 1.91
CA LEU A 60 8.89 11.87 1.23
C LEU A 60 8.31 13.03 0.41
N LEU A 61 7.98 12.75 -0.85
CA LEU A 61 7.57 13.73 -1.85
C LEU A 61 6.18 13.41 -2.38
N ASN A 62 5.49 14.44 -2.89
CA ASN A 62 4.17 14.32 -3.53
C ASN A 62 3.11 13.61 -2.65
N PRO A 63 2.85 14.10 -1.43
CA PRO A 63 1.85 13.50 -0.56
C PRO A 63 0.45 13.61 -1.17
N THR A 64 -0.32 12.55 -1.02
CA THR A 64 -1.77 12.52 -1.26
C THR A 64 -2.45 12.18 0.06
N PRO A 65 -2.44 13.12 1.03
CA PRO A 65 -2.77 12.80 2.41
C PRO A 65 -4.23 12.38 2.55
N LEU A 66 -4.46 11.31 3.30
CA LEU A 66 -5.79 10.83 3.64
C LEU A 66 -5.80 10.24 5.06
N TRP A 67 -6.99 10.11 5.62
CA TRP A 67 -7.21 9.34 6.84
C TRP A 67 -7.51 7.90 6.44
N ALA A 68 -6.61 6.99 6.80
CA ALA A 68 -6.68 5.58 6.42
C ALA A 68 -6.11 4.69 7.53
N PRO A 69 -6.40 3.37 7.50
CA PRO A 69 -5.61 2.40 8.26
C PRO A 69 -4.11 2.62 8.04
N ALA A 70 -3.30 2.48 9.09
CA ALA A 70 -1.85 2.60 8.98
C ALA A 70 -1.30 1.64 7.92
N GLU A 71 -1.92 0.46 7.79
CA GLU A 71 -1.67 -0.61 6.82
C GLU A 71 -1.65 -0.13 5.36
N TYR A 72 -2.45 0.89 5.03
CA TYR A 72 -2.55 1.44 3.68
C TYR A 72 -1.19 1.90 3.13
N GLU A 73 -0.37 2.50 3.99
CA GLU A 73 0.92 3.07 3.58
C GLU A 73 1.96 2.01 3.18
N TRP A 74 1.79 0.77 3.66
CA TRP A 74 2.78 -0.31 3.51
C TRP A 74 2.52 -1.21 2.31
N ALA A 75 1.33 -1.17 1.72
CA ALA A 75 0.98 -2.03 0.59
C ALA A 75 1.99 -1.96 -0.57
N PRO A 76 2.52 -0.77 -0.96
CA PRO A 76 3.52 -0.71 -2.03
C PRO A 76 4.81 -1.45 -1.67
N TRP A 77 5.12 -1.61 -0.37
CA TRP A 77 6.42 -2.05 0.16
C TRP A 77 6.60 -3.57 0.13
N TRP A 78 5.50 -4.32 0.03
CA TRP A 78 5.54 -5.77 -0.13
C TRP A 78 5.94 -6.23 -1.55
N THR A 79 6.04 -5.29 -2.50
CA THR A 79 6.50 -5.59 -3.85
C THR A 79 8.03 -5.66 -3.91
N LYS A 80 8.58 -6.71 -4.56
CA LYS A 80 10.04 -6.92 -4.71
C LYS A 80 10.78 -5.81 -5.47
N THR A 81 10.05 -4.89 -6.08
CA THR A 81 10.56 -3.81 -6.93
C THR A 81 11.06 -2.59 -6.15
N ASN A 82 10.81 -2.50 -4.84
CA ASN A 82 11.27 -1.33 -4.07
C ASN A 82 12.75 -1.44 -3.73
N SER A 83 13.53 -0.62 -4.41
CA SER A 83 14.99 -0.54 -4.33
C SER A 83 15.49 0.50 -3.33
N ILE A 84 14.66 1.49 -3.00
CA ILE A 84 15.07 2.64 -2.16
C ILE A 84 14.79 2.37 -0.68
N ILE A 85 13.67 1.70 -0.37
CA ILE A 85 13.36 1.25 0.98
C ILE A 85 13.89 -0.18 1.14
N ASN A 86 15.16 -0.26 1.55
CA ASN A 86 15.85 -1.53 1.80
C ASN A 86 15.06 -2.39 2.79
N ARG A 87 15.13 -3.72 2.65
CA ARG A 87 14.60 -4.72 3.58
C ARG A 87 14.97 -4.40 5.04
N ASP A 88 16.16 -3.86 5.27
CA ASP A 88 16.61 -3.39 6.59
C ASP A 88 15.73 -2.30 7.22
N TYR A 89 15.13 -1.42 6.39
CA TYR A 89 14.18 -0.41 6.86
C TYR A 89 12.87 -1.06 7.27
N ILE A 90 12.38 -2.01 6.47
CA ILE A 90 11.19 -2.81 6.78
C ILE A 90 11.44 -3.55 8.09
N ASP A 91 12.54 -4.28 8.21
CA ASP A 91 12.88 -5.08 9.40
C ASP A 91 13.02 -4.22 10.67
N LYS A 92 13.61 -3.02 10.56
CA LYS A 92 13.66 -2.06 11.68
C LYS A 92 12.29 -1.53 12.06
N HIS A 93 11.45 -1.22 11.07
CA HIS A 93 10.11 -0.73 11.32
C HIS A 93 9.24 -1.82 11.97
N VAL A 94 9.32 -3.07 11.46
CA VAL A 94 8.69 -4.26 12.06
C VAL A 94 9.11 -4.46 13.51
N SER A 95 10.37 -4.17 13.83
CA SER A 95 10.89 -4.31 15.19
C SER A 95 10.47 -3.19 16.15
N HIS A 96 9.80 -2.14 15.67
CA HIS A 96 9.37 -1.03 16.51
C HIS A 96 8.17 -1.45 17.37
N PRO A 97 8.17 -1.18 18.70
CA PRO A 97 7.17 -1.71 19.64
C PRO A 97 5.73 -1.27 19.36
N ASP A 98 5.56 -0.14 18.67
CA ASP A 98 4.26 0.39 18.26
C ASP A 98 3.86 0.01 16.82
N CYS A 99 4.70 -0.75 16.11
CA CYS A 99 4.43 -1.17 14.75
C CYS A 99 3.46 -2.35 14.76
N VAL A 100 2.22 -2.09 14.38
CA VAL A 100 1.26 -3.14 14.05
C VAL A 100 1.44 -3.46 12.59
N ILE A 101 2.20 -4.51 12.29
CA ILE A 101 2.21 -5.06 10.94
C ILE A 101 1.04 -6.01 10.84
N PRO A 102 0.10 -5.77 9.91
CA PRO A 102 -0.87 -6.80 9.58
C PRO A 102 -0.07 -7.98 9.07
N GLU A 103 -0.20 -9.14 9.71
CA GLU A 103 0.39 -10.34 9.13
C GLU A 103 -0.08 -10.43 7.67
N PRO A 104 0.82 -10.69 6.70
CA PRO A 104 0.38 -10.98 5.36
C PRO A 104 -0.59 -12.15 5.48
N ARG A 105 -1.89 -11.90 5.25
CA ARG A 105 -2.91 -12.93 5.37
C ARG A 105 -2.50 -14.06 4.43
N LYS A 106 -2.17 -15.22 5.00
CA LYS A 106 -1.74 -16.39 4.25
C LYS A 106 -2.81 -16.71 3.21
N THR A 107 -2.44 -16.61 1.94
CA THR A 107 -3.20 -17.11 0.79
C THR A 107 -3.13 -18.63 0.73
#